data_AF-A0A829GR95-F1
#
_entry.id   AF-A0A829GR95-F1
#
_cell.length_a   1.000
_cell.length_b   1.000
_cell.length_c   1.000
_cell.angle_alpha   90.00
_cell.angle_beta   90.00
_cell.angle_gamma   90.00
#
_symmetry.space_group_name_H-M   'P 1'
#
loop_
_entity.id
_entity.type
_entity.pdbx_description
1 polymer ?
#
loop_
_entity_poly.entity_id
_entity_poly.type
_entity_poly.pdbx_seq_one_letter_code
_entity_poly.pdbx_strand_id
1 'polypeptide(L)'
;MHRGKAWVLAGFGVLMFLLIGAFIRHSQSAEPHAPATVSRQRQTAITKQSSRKTQAASTPSQTAPPIAGSTAAQTSSSLAAFTFSAPTLQRSWSYMAYVPAGYDPHKRYPLVLMLHGMDGDDTNLVQLVDSKSLLDEAVNSTGHPAVVVFVDGGNSFYVDSPAEKMQTAIMQDLLPHLKQQFALLLQADAHAVGGVSMGGY
;
A
#
# COMPACT_ATOMS: atom_id res chain seq x y z
N MET A 1 -24.60 -28.27 2.32
CA MET A 1 -24.84 -26.98 3.00
C MET A 1 -23.50 -26.31 3.28
N HIS A 2 -23.10 -25.31 2.49
CA HIS A 2 -21.88 -24.50 2.72
C HIS A 2 -22.19 -23.04 2.33
N ARG A 3 -22.80 -22.28 3.25
CA ARG A 3 -23.19 -20.87 3.06
C ARG A 3 -22.62 -19.94 4.16
N GLY A 4 -21.48 -20.30 4.76
CA GLY A 4 -20.93 -19.57 5.92
C GLY A 4 -19.78 -18.59 5.63
N LYS A 5 -19.06 -18.72 4.52
CA LYS A 5 -17.79 -17.99 4.31
C LYS A 5 -17.90 -16.68 3.52
N ALA A 6 -19.00 -16.45 2.81
CA ALA A 6 -19.15 -15.28 1.92
C ALA A 6 -19.45 -13.95 2.66
N TRP A 7 -20.05 -14.01 3.85
CA TRP A 7 -20.49 -12.81 4.58
C TRP A 7 -19.36 -12.06 5.31
N VAL A 8 -18.29 -12.75 5.69
CA VAL A 8 -17.16 -12.14 6.43
C VAL A 8 -16.25 -11.33 5.49
N LEU A 9 -16.07 -11.79 4.25
CA LEU A 9 -15.27 -11.09 3.23
C LEU A 9 -15.99 -9.83 2.70
N ALA A 10 -17.32 -9.88 2.56
CA ALA A 10 -18.12 -8.73 2.14
C ALA A 10 -18.09 -7.58 3.16
N GLY A 11 -18.10 -7.87 4.46
CA GLY A 11 -18.03 -6.84 5.52
C GLY A 11 -16.68 -6.12 5.57
N PHE A 12 -15.59 -6.82 5.28
CA PHE A 12 -14.23 -6.25 5.29
C PHE A 12 -13.98 -5.32 4.09
N GLY A 13 -14.50 -5.69 2.91
CA GLY A 13 -14.45 -4.83 1.72
C GLY A 13 -15.21 -3.52 1.92
N VAL A 14 -16.42 -3.58 2.50
CA VAL A 14 -17.26 -2.38 2.75
C VAL A 14 -16.64 -1.43 3.79
N LEU A 15 -15.96 -1.96 4.83
CA LEU A 15 -15.27 -1.11 5.81
C LEU A 15 -14.04 -0.41 5.20
N MET A 16 -13.28 -1.10 4.34
CA MET A 16 -12.20 -0.48 3.57
C MET A 16 -12.71 0.61 2.62
N PHE A 17 -13.82 0.37 1.92
CA PHE A 17 -14.50 1.36 1.07
C PHE A 17 -14.87 2.64 1.84
N LEU A 18 -15.46 2.50 3.03
CA LEU A 18 -15.88 3.65 3.84
C LEU A 18 -14.68 4.44 4.36
N LEU A 19 -13.59 3.77 4.73
CA LEU A 19 -12.39 4.43 5.24
C LEU A 19 -11.60 5.15 4.13
N ILE A 20 -11.47 4.54 2.95
CA ILE A 20 -10.83 5.17 1.79
C ILE A 20 -11.69 6.35 1.31
N GLY A 21 -13.00 6.17 1.16
CA GLY A 21 -13.92 7.22 0.73
C GLY A 21 -14.02 8.40 1.72
N ALA A 22 -14.02 8.12 3.03
CA ALA A 22 -14.02 9.16 4.06
C ALA A 22 -12.69 9.93 4.13
N PHE A 23 -11.56 9.23 3.96
CA PHE A 23 -10.24 9.87 3.95
C PHE A 23 -10.07 10.83 2.77
N ILE A 24 -10.45 10.40 1.56
CA ILE A 24 -10.32 11.23 0.35
C ILE A 24 -11.17 12.51 0.45
N ARG A 25 -12.30 12.45 1.15
CA ARG A 25 -13.12 13.63 1.44
C ARG A 25 -12.48 14.56 2.48
N HIS A 26 -11.81 14.01 3.49
CA HIS A 26 -11.22 14.78 4.59
C HIS A 26 -9.90 15.47 4.22
N SER A 27 -9.07 14.85 3.38
CA SER A 27 -7.74 15.36 2.99
C SER A 27 -7.76 16.69 2.23
N GLN A 28 -8.92 17.14 1.73
CA GLN A 28 -9.07 18.46 1.12
C GLN A 28 -9.65 19.53 2.09
N SER A 29 -9.90 19.18 3.35
CA SER A 29 -10.56 20.06 4.34
C SER A 29 -9.65 20.56 5.47
N ALA A 30 -8.37 20.18 5.53
CA ALA A 30 -7.52 20.41 6.70
C ALA A 30 -6.73 21.74 6.63
N GLU A 31 -7.23 22.76 7.32
CA GLU A 31 -6.44 23.88 7.85
C GLU A 31 -5.60 23.43 9.07
N PRO A 32 -4.45 24.06 9.37
CA PRO A 32 -3.40 23.44 10.20
C PRO A 32 -3.52 23.75 11.70
N HIS A 33 -3.71 22.73 12.56
CA HIS A 33 -3.41 22.81 14.00
C HIS A 33 -2.78 21.52 14.57
N ALA A 34 -1.83 21.72 15.49
CA ALA A 34 -0.74 20.82 15.89
C ALA A 34 -1.10 19.67 16.88
N PRO A 35 -0.26 18.62 17.01
CA PRO A 35 -0.61 17.36 17.67
C PRO A 35 -0.15 17.21 19.14
N ALA A 36 -0.88 16.40 19.92
CA ALA A 36 -0.49 15.95 21.25
C ALA A 36 0.14 14.55 21.22
N THR A 37 1.10 14.35 22.12
CA THR A 37 2.17 13.33 22.16
C THR A 37 1.85 12.13 23.09
N VAL A 38 2.72 11.10 23.06
CA VAL A 38 3.04 10.11 24.13
C VAL A 38 2.23 8.78 24.02
N SER A 39 2.72 7.54 24.23
CA SER A 39 3.97 6.95 24.72
C SER A 39 4.15 5.53 24.19
N ARG A 40 5.40 5.07 24.18
CA ARG A 40 5.88 3.73 23.83
C ARG A 40 5.96 2.81 25.06
N GLN A 41 5.64 1.52 24.93
CA GLN A 41 6.14 0.50 25.85
C GLN A 41 6.47 -0.83 25.14
N ARG A 42 7.45 -1.53 25.69
CA ARG A 42 8.38 -2.50 25.07
C ARG A 42 8.39 -3.79 25.91
N GLN A 43 8.45 -4.97 25.29
CA GLN A 43 8.84 -6.27 25.90
C GLN A 43 9.30 -7.19 24.74
N THR A 44 10.58 -7.60 24.59
CA THR A 44 11.35 -8.70 25.24
C THR A 44 10.62 -10.06 25.19
N ALA A 45 11.18 -11.21 24.80
CA ALA A 45 12.42 -11.68 24.15
C ALA A 45 12.27 -13.22 23.90
N ILE A 46 13.24 -13.87 23.21
CA ILE A 46 13.61 -15.32 23.26
C ILE A 46 12.73 -16.27 22.38
N THR A 47 13.16 -17.25 21.56
CA THR A 47 14.44 -17.82 21.05
C THR A 47 14.13 -19.00 20.07
N LYS A 48 15.11 -19.36 19.20
CA LYS A 48 15.36 -20.68 18.50
C LYS A 48 14.77 -20.97 17.10
N GLN A 49 15.59 -20.69 16.08
CA GLN A 49 16.33 -21.64 15.20
C GLN A 49 15.63 -22.93 14.69
N SER A 50 15.47 -23.09 13.37
CA SER A 50 16.00 -24.23 12.57
C SER A 50 15.68 -24.16 11.05
N SER A 51 16.75 -24.04 10.25
CA SER A 51 17.14 -24.85 9.08
C SER A 51 16.19 -25.23 7.92
N ARG A 52 16.52 -24.67 6.73
CA ARG A 52 16.52 -25.21 5.34
C ARG A 52 15.28 -25.91 4.76
N LYS A 53 14.84 -25.47 3.58
CA LYS A 53 15.22 -26.07 2.28
C LYS A 53 14.74 -25.20 1.11
N THR A 54 15.67 -24.95 0.20
CA THR A 54 15.52 -24.29 -1.11
C THR A 54 14.53 -25.02 -2.02
N GLN A 55 13.68 -24.28 -2.72
CA GLN A 55 13.19 -24.68 -4.03
C GLN A 55 12.95 -23.45 -4.90
N ALA A 56 13.82 -23.29 -5.90
CA ALA A 56 13.74 -22.26 -6.91
C ALA A 56 12.57 -22.54 -7.84
N ALA A 57 11.65 -21.58 -7.98
CA ALA A 57 10.68 -21.53 -9.06
C ALA A 57 10.92 -20.24 -9.84
N SER A 58 11.51 -20.42 -11.02
CA SER A 58 11.64 -19.39 -12.05
C SER A 58 10.26 -18.87 -12.46
N THR A 59 9.99 -17.59 -12.23
CA THR A 59 8.87 -16.86 -12.84
C THR A 59 9.43 -15.56 -13.43
N PRO A 60 9.07 -15.20 -14.68
CA PRO A 60 9.73 -14.14 -15.43
C PRO A 60 9.50 -12.76 -14.80
N SER A 61 10.60 -12.05 -14.59
CA SER A 61 10.63 -10.62 -14.28
C SER A 61 9.93 -9.84 -15.38
N GLN A 62 8.66 -9.48 -15.17
CA GLN A 62 8.04 -8.40 -15.91
C GLN A 62 8.33 -7.11 -15.15
N THR A 63 9.45 -6.47 -15.49
CA THR A 63 9.72 -5.09 -15.10
C THR A 63 8.68 -4.21 -15.81
N ALA A 64 7.63 -3.83 -15.10
CA ALA A 64 6.70 -2.82 -15.60
C ALA A 64 7.48 -1.52 -15.83
N PRO A 65 7.40 -0.91 -17.02
CA PRO A 65 8.11 0.34 -17.31
C PRO A 65 7.63 1.47 -16.38
N PRO A 66 8.50 2.45 -16.08
CA PRO A 66 8.09 3.62 -15.32
C PRO A 66 6.95 4.35 -16.05
N ILE A 67 5.81 4.51 -15.37
CA ILE A 67 4.65 5.26 -15.89
C ILE A 67 5.02 6.74 -16.11
N ALA A 68 6.11 7.20 -15.47
CA ALA A 68 6.70 8.53 -15.63
C ALA A 68 7.06 8.92 -17.09
N GLY A 69 7.06 7.99 -18.04
CA GLY A 69 7.27 8.26 -19.48
C GLY A 69 6.02 8.36 -20.34
N SER A 70 4.81 8.14 -19.81
CA SER A 70 3.57 8.11 -20.60
C SER A 70 2.95 9.51 -20.72
N THR A 71 3.17 10.21 -21.83
CA THR A 71 2.62 11.56 -22.10
C THR A 71 1.10 11.60 -22.30
N ALA A 72 0.44 10.44 -22.48
CA ALA A 72 -1.01 10.37 -22.67
C ALA A 72 -1.72 9.89 -21.40
N ALA A 73 -2.88 10.49 -21.12
CA ALA A 73 -3.74 10.07 -20.02
C ALA A 73 -4.25 8.63 -20.27
N GLN A 74 -4.19 7.78 -19.23
CA GLN A 74 -4.61 6.38 -19.35
C GLN A 74 -6.13 6.30 -19.43
N THR A 75 -6.69 5.54 -20.38
CA THR A 75 -8.15 5.42 -20.58
C THR A 75 -8.81 4.38 -19.67
N SER A 76 -8.02 3.51 -19.04
CA SER A 76 -8.47 2.49 -18.10
C SER A 76 -7.58 2.50 -16.87
N SER A 77 -8.13 2.13 -15.72
CA SER A 77 -7.33 1.92 -14.52
C SER A 77 -6.44 0.70 -14.68
N SER A 78 -5.32 0.69 -13.96
CA SER A 78 -4.36 -0.40 -13.97
C SER A 78 -3.99 -0.83 -12.56
N LEU A 79 -3.62 -2.09 -12.39
CA LEU A 79 -3.05 -2.64 -11.17
C LEU A 79 -1.82 -3.46 -11.60
N ALA A 80 -0.63 -3.00 -11.21
CA ALA A 80 0.62 -3.56 -11.71
C ALA A 80 1.65 -3.78 -10.61
N ALA A 81 2.52 -4.76 -10.87
CA ALA A 81 3.63 -5.11 -10.01
C ALA A 81 4.85 -4.22 -10.26
N PHE A 82 5.49 -3.79 -9.18
CA PHE A 82 6.72 -3.01 -9.22
C PHE A 82 7.73 -3.60 -8.25
N THR A 83 9.01 -3.32 -8.52
CA THR A 83 10.11 -3.66 -7.63
C THR A 83 11.18 -2.59 -7.76
N PHE A 84 11.79 -2.22 -6.66
CA PHE A 84 12.86 -1.22 -6.62
C PHE A 84 13.93 -1.59 -5.59
N SER A 85 15.09 -0.97 -5.67
CA SER A 85 16.15 -1.16 -4.68
C SER A 85 15.84 -0.31 -3.44
N ALA A 86 15.78 -0.94 -2.26
CA ALA A 86 15.57 -0.27 -0.98
C ALA A 86 16.87 -0.28 -0.15
N PRO A 87 17.68 0.80 -0.17
CA PRO A 87 18.97 0.84 0.51
C PRO A 87 18.88 0.59 2.02
N THR A 88 17.82 1.07 2.67
CA THR A 88 17.59 0.90 4.11
C THR A 88 17.40 -0.57 4.47
N LEU A 89 16.76 -1.34 3.60
CA LEU A 89 16.51 -2.78 3.78
C LEU A 89 17.60 -3.65 3.17
N GLN A 90 18.50 -3.08 2.37
CA GLN A 90 19.55 -3.77 1.61
C GLN A 90 19.00 -4.90 0.71
N ARG A 91 17.81 -4.70 0.14
CA ARG A 91 17.15 -5.67 -0.74
C ARG A 91 16.33 -4.98 -1.84
N SER A 92 16.01 -5.74 -2.87
CA SER A 92 14.89 -5.39 -3.74
C SER A 92 13.58 -5.50 -2.97
N TRP A 93 12.70 -4.54 -3.16
CA TRP A 93 11.44 -4.44 -2.45
C TRP A 93 10.29 -4.26 -3.42
N SER A 94 9.24 -5.06 -3.24
CA SER A 94 8.10 -5.19 -4.16
C SER A 94 6.85 -4.51 -3.61
N TYR A 95 6.04 -3.99 -4.54
CA TYR A 95 4.72 -3.47 -4.26
C TYR A 95 3.81 -3.62 -5.49
N MET A 96 2.49 -3.67 -5.24
CA MET A 96 1.48 -3.45 -6.28
C MET A 96 1.03 -1.99 -6.25
N ALA A 97 0.78 -1.40 -7.41
CA ALA A 97 0.16 -0.08 -7.49
C ALA A 97 -1.08 -0.09 -8.38
N TYR A 98 -2.18 0.41 -7.83
CA TYR A 98 -3.37 0.80 -8.56
C TYR A 98 -3.22 2.24 -9.05
N VAL A 99 -3.47 2.45 -10.33
CA VAL A 99 -3.52 3.77 -10.98
C VAL A 99 -4.92 3.96 -11.56
N PRO A 100 -5.62 5.06 -11.23
CA PRO A 100 -7.01 5.26 -11.61
C PRO A 100 -7.16 5.50 -13.12
N ALA A 101 -8.34 5.20 -13.65
CA ALA A 101 -8.68 5.58 -15.01
C ALA A 101 -8.62 7.12 -15.16
N GLY A 102 -8.17 7.60 -16.32
CA GLY A 102 -7.96 9.02 -16.57
C GLY A 102 -6.74 9.61 -15.87
N TYR A 103 -5.84 8.78 -15.33
CA TYR A 103 -4.58 9.25 -14.75
C TYR A 103 -3.76 10.03 -15.79
N ASP A 104 -3.32 11.23 -15.40
CA ASP A 104 -2.58 12.19 -16.19
C ASP A 104 -1.31 12.60 -15.41
N PRO A 105 -0.10 12.33 -15.92
CA PRO A 105 1.14 12.64 -15.21
C PRO A 105 1.37 14.14 -14.96
N HIS A 106 0.61 15.03 -15.62
CA HIS A 106 0.67 16.47 -15.39
C HIS A 106 -0.22 16.93 -14.23
N LYS A 107 -1.11 16.07 -13.72
CA LYS A 107 -1.91 16.30 -12.52
C LYS A 107 -1.21 15.73 -11.28
N ARG A 108 -1.80 15.96 -10.11
CA ARG A 108 -1.28 15.42 -8.84
C ARG A 108 -2.37 14.66 -8.10
N TYR A 109 -2.02 13.49 -7.57
CA TYR A 109 -2.96 12.56 -6.97
C TYR A 109 -2.63 12.28 -5.49
N PRO A 110 -3.65 12.09 -4.64
CA PRO A 110 -3.48 11.48 -3.33
C PRO A 110 -2.82 10.10 -3.41
N LEU A 111 -2.12 9.71 -2.35
CA LEU A 111 -1.54 8.38 -2.17
C LEU A 111 -2.28 7.68 -1.02
N VAL A 112 -2.66 6.42 -1.22
CA VAL A 112 -3.11 5.54 -0.15
C VAL A 112 -2.15 4.37 -0.04
N LEU A 113 -1.47 4.24 1.09
CA LEU A 113 -0.66 3.07 1.42
C LEU A 113 -1.53 2.02 2.11
N MET A 114 -1.60 0.83 1.53
CA MET A 114 -2.38 -0.29 2.03
C MET A 114 -1.45 -1.39 2.57
N LEU A 115 -1.60 -1.67 3.87
CA LEU A 115 -0.72 -2.55 4.65
C LEU A 115 -1.41 -3.89 4.94
N HIS A 116 -0.77 -4.99 4.55
CA HIS A 116 -1.29 -6.34 4.73
C HIS A 116 -1.14 -6.85 6.17
N GLY A 117 -1.83 -7.96 6.46
CA GLY A 117 -1.72 -8.67 7.74
C GLY A 117 -0.51 -9.58 7.83
N MET A 118 -0.33 -10.24 8.97
CA MET A 118 0.75 -11.22 9.15
C MET A 118 0.64 -12.34 8.10
N ASP A 119 1.78 -12.81 7.61
CA ASP A 119 1.95 -13.83 6.56
C ASP A 119 1.39 -13.43 5.18
N GLY A 120 1.09 -12.14 4.99
CA GLY A 120 0.75 -11.56 3.70
C GLY A 120 1.97 -11.01 2.93
N ASP A 121 1.68 -10.49 1.75
CA ASP A 121 2.60 -9.77 0.86
C ASP A 121 1.83 -8.67 0.10
N ASP A 122 2.49 -8.04 -0.88
CA ASP A 122 1.93 -7.00 -1.74
C ASP A 122 0.77 -7.46 -2.63
N THR A 123 0.61 -8.76 -2.84
CA THR A 123 -0.47 -9.34 -3.65
C THR A 123 -1.69 -9.73 -2.82
N ASN A 124 -1.53 -9.82 -1.50
CA ASN A 124 -2.50 -10.49 -0.64
C ASN A 124 -3.84 -9.74 -0.60
N LEU A 125 -3.82 -8.43 -0.34
CA LEU A 125 -5.05 -7.60 -0.38
C LEU A 125 -5.62 -7.50 -1.79
N VAL A 126 -4.76 -7.48 -2.82
CA VAL A 126 -5.16 -7.42 -4.23
C VAL A 126 -5.97 -8.65 -4.66
N GLN A 127 -5.59 -9.84 -4.17
CA GLN A 127 -6.21 -11.11 -4.55
C GLN A 127 -7.39 -11.49 -3.65
N LEU A 128 -7.31 -11.18 -2.35
CA LEU A 128 -8.35 -11.57 -1.38
C LEU A 128 -9.66 -10.81 -1.58
N VAL A 129 -9.57 -9.54 -1.96
CA VAL A 129 -10.69 -8.72 -2.38
C VAL A 129 -10.31 -8.17 -3.73
N ASP A 130 -11.19 -8.30 -4.74
CA ASP A 130 -10.95 -7.78 -6.11
C ASP A 130 -10.73 -6.26 -6.06
N SER A 131 -9.51 -5.88 -5.69
CA SER A 131 -9.17 -4.55 -5.21
C SER A 131 -9.26 -3.56 -6.34
N LYS A 132 -8.96 -4.01 -7.56
CA LYS A 132 -9.09 -3.16 -8.74
C LYS A 132 -10.54 -2.75 -8.95
N SER A 133 -11.48 -3.70 -8.98
CA SER A 133 -12.90 -3.41 -9.19
C SER A 133 -13.46 -2.53 -8.07
N LEU A 134 -13.05 -2.79 -6.82
CA LEU A 134 -13.54 -2.02 -5.67
C LEU A 134 -12.95 -0.60 -5.64
N LEU A 135 -11.69 -0.42 -6.03
CA LEU A 135 -11.09 0.91 -6.18
C LEU A 135 -11.69 1.67 -7.38
N ASP A 136 -11.98 1.00 -8.49
CA ASP A 136 -12.69 1.60 -9.63
C ASP A 136 -14.07 2.13 -9.21
N GLU A 137 -14.85 1.32 -8.47
CA GLU A 137 -16.14 1.74 -7.94
C GLU A 137 -16.02 2.89 -6.93
N ALA A 138 -15.02 2.86 -6.05
CA ALA A 138 -14.77 3.93 -5.09
C ALA A 138 -14.43 5.26 -5.78
N VAL A 139 -13.54 5.24 -6.77
CA VAL A 139 -13.16 6.42 -7.54
C VAL A 139 -14.35 6.96 -8.32
N ASN A 140 -15.12 6.09 -8.97
CA ASN A 140 -16.30 6.50 -9.76
C ASN A 140 -17.42 7.08 -8.89
N SER A 141 -17.71 6.46 -7.75
CA SER A 141 -18.78 6.90 -6.85
C SER A 141 -18.44 8.18 -6.09
N THR A 142 -17.17 8.38 -5.73
CA THR A 142 -16.72 9.58 -5.03
C THR A 142 -16.36 10.71 -5.98
N GLY A 143 -15.94 10.41 -7.21
CA GLY A 143 -15.36 11.38 -8.15
C GLY A 143 -13.93 11.81 -7.79
N HIS A 144 -13.26 11.10 -6.89
CA HIS A 144 -11.95 11.47 -6.38
C HIS A 144 -10.90 10.39 -6.67
N PRO A 145 -10.06 10.56 -7.72
CA PRO A 145 -9.04 9.58 -8.08
C PRO A 145 -7.84 9.62 -7.12
N ALA A 146 -7.32 8.45 -6.77
CA ALA A 146 -6.12 8.29 -5.93
C ALA A 146 -5.24 7.14 -6.46
N VAL A 147 -3.93 7.25 -6.23
CA VAL A 147 -2.98 6.14 -6.43
C VAL A 147 -2.98 5.31 -5.15
N VAL A 148 -3.16 3.99 -5.27
CA VAL A 148 -3.16 3.08 -4.11
C VAL A 148 -2.00 2.12 -4.25
N VAL A 149 -1.17 2.00 -3.20
CA VAL A 149 0.01 1.15 -3.20
C VAL A 149 -0.11 0.11 -2.10
N PHE A 150 0.04 -1.16 -2.48
CA PHE A 150 0.08 -2.31 -1.58
C PHE A 150 1.53 -2.75 -1.44
N VAL A 151 2.11 -2.58 -0.26
CA VAL A 151 3.55 -2.82 -0.03
C VAL A 151 3.78 -4.12 0.72
N ASP A 152 4.78 -4.90 0.30
CA ASP A 152 5.24 -6.10 1.01
C ASP A 152 5.98 -5.72 2.29
N GLY A 153 5.30 -5.76 3.43
CA GLY A 153 5.89 -5.49 4.74
C GLY A 153 6.53 -6.71 5.40
N GLY A 154 6.45 -7.91 4.81
CA GLY A 154 6.67 -9.15 5.53
C GLY A 154 5.94 -9.16 6.89
N ASN A 155 6.56 -9.74 7.93
CA ASN A 155 6.01 -9.75 9.29
C ASN A 155 6.58 -8.64 10.19
N SER A 156 6.89 -7.48 9.61
CA SER A 156 7.63 -6.40 10.29
C SER A 156 6.79 -5.53 11.23
N PHE A 157 5.45 -5.64 11.19
CA PHE A 157 4.53 -4.68 11.82
C PHE A 157 4.71 -3.24 11.32
N TYR A 158 5.37 -3.05 10.17
CA TYR A 158 5.62 -1.74 9.55
C TYR A 158 6.37 -0.75 10.46
N VAL A 159 7.03 -1.25 11.51
CA VAL A 159 7.81 -0.48 12.47
C VAL A 159 9.28 -0.87 12.41
N ASP A 160 10.15 0.03 12.85
CA ASP A 160 11.57 -0.29 12.98
C ASP A 160 11.82 -1.30 14.10
N SER A 161 12.59 -2.34 13.77
CA SER A 161 13.09 -3.34 14.70
C SER A 161 14.62 -3.42 14.67
N PRO A 162 15.24 -4.24 15.54
CA PRO A 162 16.66 -4.59 15.39
C PRO A 162 16.96 -5.44 14.15
N ALA A 163 15.98 -6.18 13.63
CA ALA A 163 16.15 -7.07 12.49
C ALA A 163 15.97 -6.33 11.15
N GLU A 164 15.00 -5.43 11.07
CA GLU A 164 14.66 -4.70 9.85
C GLU A 164 14.15 -3.29 10.18
N LYS A 165 14.58 -2.29 9.42
CA LYS A 165 14.23 -0.88 9.57
C LYS A 165 13.05 -0.51 8.67
N MET A 166 11.92 -1.19 8.84
CA MET A 166 10.77 -1.08 7.94
C MET A 166 10.15 0.32 7.91
N GLN A 167 9.93 0.95 9.07
CA GLN A 167 9.37 2.30 9.13
C GLN A 167 10.30 3.30 8.46
N THR A 168 11.59 3.21 8.75
CA THR A 168 12.60 4.06 8.12
C THR A 168 12.63 3.83 6.61
N ALA A 169 12.56 2.59 6.13
CA ALA A 169 12.54 2.28 4.71
C ALA A 169 11.29 2.82 3.99
N ILE A 170 10.11 2.76 4.63
CA ILE A 170 8.89 3.40 4.08
C ILE A 170 9.14 4.90 3.86
N MET A 171 9.71 5.56 4.86
CA MET A 171 9.89 7.02 4.84
C MET A 171 11.02 7.48 3.92
N GLN A 172 12.15 6.76 3.90
CA GLN A 172 13.39 7.18 3.24
C GLN A 172 13.60 6.54 1.87
N ASP A 173 13.01 5.37 1.62
CA ASP A 173 13.19 4.65 0.36
C ASP A 173 11.88 4.67 -0.45
N LEU A 174 10.79 4.14 0.11
CA LEU A 174 9.54 3.93 -0.61
C LEU A 174 8.84 5.24 -1.01
N LEU A 175 8.60 6.15 -0.05
CA LEU A 175 7.88 7.39 -0.36
C LEU A 175 8.61 8.25 -1.41
N PRO A 176 9.94 8.45 -1.33
CA PRO A 176 10.67 9.13 -2.40
C PRO A 176 10.57 8.40 -3.75
N HIS A 177 10.70 7.06 -3.76
CA HIS A 177 10.53 6.26 -4.98
C HIS A 177 9.15 6.45 -5.61
N LEU A 178 8.08 6.38 -4.81
CA LEU A 178 6.71 6.58 -5.30
C LEU A 178 6.47 7.99 -5.86
N LYS A 179 7.08 9.02 -5.26
CA LYS A 179 6.99 10.41 -5.76
C LYS A 179 7.72 10.62 -7.09
N GLN A 180 8.72 9.80 -7.39
CA GLN A 180 9.39 9.79 -8.69
C GLN A 180 8.61 8.99 -9.73
N GLN A 181 7.99 7.89 -9.30
CA GLN A 181 7.27 6.97 -10.18
C GLN A 181 5.88 7.49 -10.58
N PHE A 182 5.20 8.17 -9.66
CA PHE A 182 3.83 8.65 -9.83
C PHE A 182 3.73 10.15 -9.54
N ALA A 183 2.76 10.80 -10.17
CA ALA A 183 2.48 12.22 -10.03
C ALA A 183 1.68 12.44 -8.74
N LEU A 184 2.35 12.27 -7.59
CA LEU A 184 1.73 12.37 -6.28
C LEU A 184 1.72 13.81 -5.76
N LEU A 185 0.69 14.15 -4.98
CA LEU A 185 0.67 15.34 -4.14
C LEU A 185 1.86 15.35 -3.18
N LEU A 186 2.29 16.55 -2.75
CA LEU A 186 3.48 16.69 -1.91
C LEU A 186 3.13 16.79 -0.42
N GLN A 187 1.93 17.25 -0.12
CA GLN A 187 1.47 17.48 1.25
C GLN A 187 1.13 16.15 1.94
N ALA A 188 1.50 16.02 3.22
CA ALA A 188 1.33 14.79 3.97
C ALA A 188 -0.16 14.47 4.27
N ASP A 189 -0.97 15.50 4.48
CA ASP A 189 -2.43 15.41 4.71
C ASP A 189 -3.21 14.93 3.49
N ALA A 190 -2.61 15.03 2.29
CA ALA A 190 -3.13 14.44 1.06
C ALA A 190 -2.91 12.91 0.97
N HIS A 191 -2.29 12.28 1.97
CA HIS A 191 -1.91 10.87 1.93
C HIS A 191 -2.50 10.08 3.08
N ALA A 192 -2.99 8.88 2.80
CA ALA A 192 -3.53 7.95 3.79
C ALA A 192 -2.64 6.74 3.96
N VAL A 193 -2.75 6.15 5.14
CA VAL A 193 -2.33 4.77 5.39
C VAL A 193 -3.52 4.01 5.96
N GLY A 194 -3.74 2.80 5.46
CA GLY A 194 -4.73 1.86 5.96
C GLY A 194 -4.15 0.46 5.99
N GLY A 195 -4.66 -0.40 6.88
CA GLY A 195 -4.14 -1.75 6.96
C GLY A 195 -5.02 -2.72 7.72
N VAL A 196 -4.68 -4.00 7.59
CA VAL A 196 -5.45 -5.11 8.16
C VAL A 196 -4.62 -5.85 9.20
N SER A 197 -5.17 -6.07 10.39
CA SER A 197 -4.51 -6.83 11.47
C SER A 197 -3.14 -6.23 11.82
N MET A 198 -2.04 -6.94 11.56
CA MET A 198 -0.67 -6.44 11.70
C MET A 198 -0.45 -5.10 10.97
N GLY A 199 -1.06 -4.89 9.80
CA GLY A 199 -0.95 -3.64 9.06
C GLY A 199 -1.69 -2.45 9.69
N GLY A 200 -2.54 -2.69 10.70
CA GLY A 200 -3.25 -1.63 11.42
C GLY A 200 -2.61 -1.23 12.76
N TYR A 201 -1.48 -1.84 13.13
CA TYR A 201 -0.73 -1.56 14.36
C TYR A 201 0.11 -0.28 14.24
#